data_AF-A0A357IZ07-F1
#
_entry.id   AF-A0A357IZ07-F1
#
_cell.length_a   1.000
_cell.length_b   1.000
_cell.length_c   1.000
_cell.angle_alpha   90.00
_cell.angle_beta   90.00
_cell.angle_gamma   90.00
#
_symmetry.space_group_name_H-M   'P 1'
#
loop_
_entity.id
_entity.type
_entity.pdbx_description
1 polymer ?
#
loop_
_entity_poly.entity_id
_entity_poly.type
_entity_poly.pdbx_seq_one_letter_code
_entity_poly.pdbx_strand_id
1 'polypeptide(L)'
;FAARVHDKDMKMMTDVFKAAYEHKGTSFIEIYQNCVIFNDGVFDESVSKDTRDEHTIYLQDKQPMLFGKEQDKGLLLEGYQARVVPSEDATDAVTIHDSSREDPSFAFALAQLDRPHFPVPMGILRQVERPVYEELVQHQVDSVVQKKGKGDLEALIHSGDTWVIKN
;
A
#
# COMPACT_ATOMS: atom_id res chain seq x y z
N PHE A 1 -3.31 -0.98 2.65
CA PHE A 1 -2.03 -1.41 2.04
C PHE A 1 -1.85 -0.76 0.68
N ALA A 2 -0.65 -0.30 0.33
CA ALA A 2 -0.31 0.25 -0.99
C ALA A 2 1.10 -0.19 -1.42
N ALA A 3 1.24 -0.66 -2.65
CA ALA A 3 2.50 -1.15 -3.21
C ALA A 3 2.64 -0.82 -4.70
N ARG A 4 3.88 -0.82 -5.21
CA ARG A 4 4.22 -0.68 -6.63
C ARG A 4 5.18 -1.79 -7.03
N VAL A 5 4.94 -2.45 -8.15
CA VAL A 5 5.79 -3.54 -8.69
C VAL A 5 5.90 -3.44 -10.20
N HIS A 6 6.73 -4.28 -10.82
CA HIS A 6 6.83 -4.40 -12.27
C HIS A 6 6.76 -5.85 -12.74
N ASP A 7 6.25 -6.05 -13.95
CA ASP A 7 5.96 -7.37 -14.53
C ASP A 7 7.20 -8.27 -14.75
N LYS A 8 8.40 -7.67 -14.90
CA LYS A 8 9.68 -8.39 -15.05
C LYS A 8 10.28 -8.94 -13.74
N ASP A 9 9.75 -8.61 -12.55
CA ASP A 9 10.23 -9.12 -11.25
C ASP A 9 9.18 -9.99 -10.55
N MET A 10 9.19 -11.28 -10.91
CA MET A 10 8.26 -12.28 -10.37
C MET A 10 8.42 -12.47 -8.86
N LYS A 11 9.64 -12.33 -8.33
CA LYS A 11 9.89 -12.54 -6.90
C LYS A 11 9.24 -11.42 -6.10
N MET A 12 9.49 -10.17 -6.46
CA MET A 12 8.87 -9.02 -5.79
C MET A 12 7.34 -9.07 -5.90
N MET A 13 6.79 -9.36 -7.08
CA MET A 13 5.33 -9.51 -7.24
C MET A 13 4.77 -10.58 -6.31
N THR A 14 5.42 -11.74 -6.20
CA THR A 14 4.99 -12.82 -5.31
C THR A 14 5.01 -12.39 -3.84
N ASP A 15 6.09 -11.74 -3.40
CA ASP A 15 6.27 -11.28 -2.03
C ASP A 15 5.21 -10.21 -1.67
N VAL A 16 4.99 -9.24 -2.57
CA VAL A 16 3.99 -8.17 -2.40
C VAL A 16 2.56 -8.72 -2.42
N PHE A 17 2.23 -9.66 -3.32
CA PHE A 17 0.88 -10.24 -3.41
C PHE A 17 0.54 -11.08 -2.17
N LYS A 18 1.51 -11.81 -1.60
CA LYS A 18 1.33 -12.50 -0.32
C LYS A 18 1.03 -11.52 0.81
N ALA A 19 1.84 -10.46 0.94
CA ALA A 19 1.61 -9.44 1.96
C ALA A 19 0.26 -8.72 1.78
N ALA A 20 -0.15 -8.46 0.54
CA ALA A 20 -1.44 -7.86 0.22
C ALA A 20 -2.63 -8.77 0.57
N TYR A 21 -2.46 -10.09 0.41
CA TYR A 21 -3.45 -11.09 0.78
C TYR A 21 -3.57 -11.25 2.30
N GLU A 22 -2.44 -11.20 3.02
CA GLU A 22 -2.41 -11.27 4.48
C GLU A 22 -2.91 -9.98 5.15
N HIS A 23 -2.90 -8.86 4.43
CA HIS A 23 -3.36 -7.57 4.92
C HIS A 23 -4.87 -7.56 5.17
N LYS A 24 -5.25 -7.30 6.43
CA LYS A 24 -6.65 -7.06 6.81
C LYS A 24 -7.06 -5.64 6.44
N GLY A 25 -7.72 -5.51 5.28
CA GLY A 25 -8.26 -4.24 4.80
C GLY A 25 -8.15 -4.13 3.28
N THR A 26 -8.16 -2.91 2.78
CA THR A 26 -8.02 -2.65 1.34
C THR A 26 -6.55 -2.65 0.92
N SER A 27 -6.24 -3.44 -0.10
CA SER A 27 -4.93 -3.51 -0.75
C SER A 27 -5.00 -2.93 -2.15
N PHE A 28 -4.10 -1.98 -2.45
CA PHE A 28 -3.90 -1.43 -3.79
C PHE A 28 -2.48 -1.73 -4.26
N ILE A 29 -2.34 -2.20 -5.50
CA ILE A 29 -1.04 -2.53 -6.09
C ILE A 29 -0.98 -1.95 -7.50
N GLU A 30 -0.05 -1.04 -7.71
CA GLU A 30 0.30 -0.51 -9.03
C GLU A 30 1.31 -1.45 -9.69
N ILE A 31 1.03 -1.89 -10.92
CA ILE A 31 1.92 -2.78 -11.68
C ILE A 31 2.37 -2.08 -12.95
N TYR A 32 3.67 -1.82 -13.05
CA TYR A 32 4.29 -1.36 -14.29
C TYR A 32 4.38 -2.55 -15.23
N GLN A 33 3.42 -2.59 -16.15
CA GLN A 33 3.30 -3.65 -17.14
C GLN A 33 3.54 -3.07 -18.53
N ASN A 34 4.49 -3.65 -19.26
CA ASN A 34 4.77 -3.22 -20.63
C ASN A 34 3.69 -3.76 -21.57
N CYS A 35 3.20 -2.90 -22.46
CA CYS A 35 2.32 -3.32 -23.55
C CYS A 35 3.09 -3.26 -24.87
N VAL A 36 3.68 -4.39 -25.27
CA VAL A 36 4.55 -4.49 -26.47
C VAL A 36 3.86 -3.98 -27.75
N ILE A 37 2.53 -4.11 -27.85
CA ILE A 37 1.79 -3.72 -29.04
C ILE A 37 1.55 -2.20 -29.12
N PHE A 38 1.24 -1.56 -27.98
CA PHE A 38 0.71 -0.19 -27.98
C PHE A 38 1.62 0.83 -27.30
N ASN A 39 2.54 0.40 -26.44
CA ASN A 39 3.37 1.30 -25.65
C ASN A 39 4.66 0.59 -25.23
N ASP A 40 5.39 0.10 -26.23
CA ASP A 40 6.59 -0.70 -26.00
C ASP A 40 7.71 0.15 -25.38
N GLY A 41 8.35 -0.40 -24.35
CA GLY A 41 9.51 0.18 -23.69
C GLY A 41 9.21 1.37 -22.76
N VAL A 42 7.93 1.69 -22.49
CA VAL A 42 7.55 2.87 -21.66
C VAL A 42 8.18 2.85 -20.25
N PHE A 43 8.39 1.67 -19.69
CA PHE A 43 8.99 1.49 -18.37
C PHE A 43 10.45 1.04 -18.41
N ASP A 44 11.06 0.85 -19.59
CA ASP A 44 12.35 0.14 -19.69
C ASP A 44 13.47 0.81 -18.91
N GLU A 45 13.52 2.14 -18.84
CA GLU A 45 14.56 2.80 -18.04
C GLU A 45 14.43 2.49 -16.52
N SER A 46 13.23 2.20 -15.99
CA SER A 46 13.03 1.70 -14.61
C SER A 46 13.10 0.18 -14.46
N VAL A 47 12.79 -0.61 -15.49
CA VAL A 47 12.60 -2.08 -15.34
C VAL A 47 13.65 -2.92 -16.08
N SER A 48 14.38 -2.34 -17.03
CA SER A 48 15.41 -3.06 -17.79
C SER A 48 16.63 -3.34 -16.90
N LYS A 49 17.30 -4.46 -17.15
CA LYS A 49 18.46 -4.88 -16.34
C LYS A 49 19.61 -3.87 -16.38
N ASP A 50 19.73 -3.13 -17.48
CA ASP A 50 20.87 -2.24 -17.73
C ASP A 50 20.71 -0.88 -17.05
N THR A 51 19.48 -0.48 -16.74
CA THR A 51 19.16 0.87 -16.23
C THR A 51 18.45 0.87 -14.89
N ARG A 52 17.77 -0.23 -14.51
CA ARG A 52 16.92 -0.25 -13.29
C ARG A 52 17.68 0.08 -12.02
N ASP A 53 18.93 -0.37 -11.91
CA ASP A 53 19.69 -0.19 -10.67
C ASP A 53 19.91 1.32 -10.41
N GLU A 54 19.96 2.13 -11.47
CA GLU A 54 20.12 3.58 -11.40
C GLU A 54 18.79 4.36 -11.26
N HIS A 55 17.66 3.77 -11.63
CA HIS A 55 16.37 4.48 -11.76
C HIS A 55 15.24 3.87 -10.93
N THR A 56 15.50 2.80 -10.18
CA THR A 56 14.53 2.11 -9.35
C THR A 56 15.14 1.86 -7.97
N ILE A 57 14.34 2.09 -6.94
CA ILE A 57 14.71 1.81 -5.57
C ILE A 57 13.80 0.73 -5.00
N TYR A 58 14.39 -0.39 -4.60
CA TYR A 58 13.67 -1.52 -4.01
C TYR A 58 13.49 -1.27 -2.51
N LEU A 59 12.25 -1.01 -2.11
CA LEU A 59 11.88 -0.72 -0.74
C LEU A 59 11.92 -2.01 0.10
N GLN A 60 12.76 -2.00 1.13
CA GLN A 60 12.82 -3.04 2.15
C GLN A 60 12.49 -2.42 3.51
N ASP A 61 11.54 -3.01 4.24
CA ASP A 61 11.08 -2.43 5.49
C ASP A 61 12.20 -2.38 6.53
N LYS A 62 12.31 -1.24 7.21
CA LYS A 62 13.35 -0.93 8.20
C LYS A 62 14.78 -0.97 7.67
N GLN A 63 14.96 -0.86 6.35
CA GLN A 63 16.29 -0.74 5.72
C GLN A 63 16.50 0.68 5.17
N PRO A 64 17.76 1.14 5.06
CA PRO A 64 18.10 2.36 4.34
C PRO A 64 17.64 2.28 2.88
N MET A 65 17.07 3.38 2.39
CA MET A 65 16.66 3.50 0.99
C MET A 65 17.87 3.77 0.10
N LEU A 66 18.53 2.70 -0.35
CA LEU A 66 19.69 2.74 -1.24
C LEU A 66 19.37 2.22 -2.65
N PHE A 67 20.05 2.78 -3.65
CA PHE A 67 19.98 2.38 -5.06
C PHE A 67 21.30 2.71 -5.76
N GLY A 68 21.40 2.41 -7.06
CA GLY A 68 22.64 2.42 -7.83
C GLY A 68 23.22 1.01 -7.96
N LYS A 69 24.01 0.77 -9.00
CA LYS A 69 24.61 -0.55 -9.29
C LYS A 69 25.40 -1.13 -8.12
N GLU A 70 26.09 -0.27 -7.37
CA GLU A 70 26.88 -0.63 -6.20
C GLU A 70 26.23 -0.17 -4.87
N GLN A 71 24.94 0.21 -4.91
CA GLN A 71 24.23 0.84 -3.78
C GLN A 71 24.94 2.10 -3.26
N ASP A 72 25.50 2.88 -4.19
CA ASP A 72 26.31 4.09 -3.95
C ASP A 72 25.45 5.35 -3.78
N LYS A 73 24.12 5.26 -3.96
CA LYS A 73 23.18 6.37 -3.82
C LYS A 73 22.11 6.05 -2.79
N GLY A 74 21.68 7.06 -2.06
CA GLY A 74 20.61 6.98 -1.07
C GLY A 74 19.54 8.05 -1.29
N LEU A 75 18.34 7.76 -0.80
CA LEU A 75 17.22 8.68 -0.81
C LEU A 75 17.02 9.30 0.58
N LEU A 76 17.12 10.62 0.64
CA LEU A 76 16.81 11.42 1.82
C LEU A 76 15.47 12.14 1.63
N LEU A 77 14.54 11.89 2.54
CA LEU A 77 13.26 12.59 2.67
C LEU A 77 13.28 13.45 3.93
N GLU A 78 13.34 14.77 3.76
CA GLU A 78 13.26 15.76 4.84
C GLU A 78 12.07 16.68 4.63
N GLY A 79 11.11 16.65 5.55
CA GLY A 79 9.87 17.40 5.42
C GLY A 79 9.13 17.05 4.13
N TYR A 80 9.04 18.00 3.20
CA TYR A 80 8.38 17.86 1.90
C TYR A 80 9.36 17.74 0.72
N GLN A 81 10.65 17.54 0.98
CA GLN A 81 11.68 17.50 -0.06
C GLN A 81 12.37 16.13 -0.11
N ALA A 82 12.55 15.64 -1.33
CA ALA A 82 13.36 14.46 -1.63
C ALA A 82 14.70 14.90 -2.21
N ARG A 83 15.78 14.25 -1.78
CA ARG A 83 17.14 14.46 -2.28
C ARG A 83 17.85 13.13 -2.47
N VAL A 84 18.63 13.02 -3.54
CA VAL A 84 19.56 11.92 -3.73
C VAL A 84 20.89 12.32 -3.10
N VAL A 85 21.43 11.47 -2.24
CA VAL A 85 22.71 11.67 -1.53
C VAL A 85 23.64 10.48 -1.78
N PRO A 86 24.97 10.64 -1.69
CA PRO A 86 25.90 9.51 -1.68
C PRO A 86 25.63 8.54 -0.54
N SER A 87 25.82 7.23 -0.74
CA SER A 87 25.63 6.23 0.32
C SER A 87 26.75 6.22 1.37
N GLU A 88 27.88 6.86 1.09
CA GLU A 88 28.94 7.08 2.08
C GLU A 88 28.47 7.97 3.24
N ASP A 89 27.47 8.81 2.99
CA ASP A 89 26.78 9.63 3.98
C ASP A 89 25.62 8.85 4.67
N ALA A 90 25.42 7.57 4.35
CA ALA A 90 24.19 6.81 4.65
C ALA A 90 23.94 6.44 6.11
N THR A 91 24.91 6.59 7.01
CA THR A 91 24.68 6.20 8.41
C THR A 91 23.72 7.14 9.14
N ASP A 92 23.65 8.43 8.78
CA ASP A 92 22.74 9.39 9.41
C ASP A 92 21.83 10.13 8.43
N ALA A 93 22.22 10.25 7.15
CA ALA A 93 21.49 11.08 6.19
C ALA A 93 20.51 10.32 5.30
N VAL A 94 20.60 8.98 5.17
CA VAL A 94 19.68 8.23 4.30
C VAL A 94 18.42 7.88 5.07
N THR A 95 17.27 8.09 4.43
CA THR A 95 16.00 7.77 5.06
C THR A 95 15.78 6.27 5.12
N ILE A 96 15.44 5.78 6.32
CA ILE A 96 15.02 4.40 6.55
C ILE A 96 13.58 4.23 6.10
N HIS A 97 13.34 3.25 5.23
CA HIS A 97 11.98 2.91 4.79
C HIS A 97 11.18 2.31 5.94
N ASP A 98 9.96 2.79 6.10
CA ASP A 98 9.05 2.31 7.12
C ASP A 98 7.62 2.34 6.57
N SER A 99 7.16 1.17 6.14
CA SER A 99 5.83 1.00 5.59
C SER A 99 4.72 1.06 6.64
N SER A 100 5.05 0.93 7.93
CA SER A 100 4.08 0.88 9.04
C SER A 100 3.85 2.20 9.75
N ARG A 101 4.43 3.31 9.28
CA ARG A 101 4.17 4.66 9.81
C ARG A 101 2.68 4.98 9.78
N GLU A 102 2.07 5.38 10.89
CA GLU A 102 0.64 5.74 10.90
C GLU A 102 0.33 6.96 10.00
N ASP A 103 1.21 7.97 9.99
CA ASP A 103 1.07 9.14 9.12
C ASP A 103 1.30 8.77 7.64
N PRO A 104 0.35 9.09 6.74
CA PRO A 104 0.46 8.68 5.34
C PRO A 104 1.38 9.57 4.51
N SER A 105 1.83 10.72 5.02
CA SER A 105 2.60 11.71 4.23
C SER A 105 3.89 11.11 3.68
N PHE A 106 4.52 10.21 4.43
CA PHE A 106 5.70 9.47 4.00
C PHE A 106 5.43 8.61 2.76
N ALA A 107 4.37 7.78 2.79
CA ALA A 107 3.99 6.95 1.67
C ALA A 107 3.53 7.77 0.46
N PHE A 108 2.85 8.89 0.69
CA PHE A 108 2.48 9.83 -0.38
C PHE A 108 3.71 10.46 -1.03
N ALA A 109 4.70 10.89 -0.25
CA ALA A 109 5.95 11.43 -0.81
C ALA A 109 6.65 10.40 -1.70
N LEU A 110 6.75 9.14 -1.24
CA LEU A 110 7.32 8.05 -2.04
C LEU A 110 6.54 7.79 -3.34
N ALA A 111 5.21 7.81 -3.31
CA ALA A 111 4.39 7.53 -4.49
C ALA A 111 4.61 8.54 -5.63
N GLN A 112 5.02 9.77 -5.30
CA GLN A 112 5.26 10.86 -6.24
C GLN A 112 6.68 10.87 -6.82
N LEU A 113 7.59 10.01 -6.33
CA LEU A 113 8.94 9.92 -6.86
C LEU A 113 8.91 9.21 -8.21
N ASP A 114 9.47 9.89 -9.21
CA ASP A 114 9.58 9.40 -10.57
C ASP A 114 10.81 10.00 -11.27
N ARG A 115 11.15 9.39 -12.41
CA ARG A 115 12.22 9.79 -13.30
C ARG A 115 11.93 11.14 -13.96
N PRO A 116 12.98 11.84 -14.44
CA PRO A 116 14.40 11.50 -14.34
C PRO A 116 15.05 11.97 -13.03
N HIS A 117 14.29 12.66 -12.16
CA HIS A 117 14.84 13.35 -11.00
C HIS A 117 15.08 12.42 -9.81
N PHE A 118 14.26 11.38 -9.64
CA PHE A 118 14.33 10.44 -8.54
C PHE A 118 14.17 9.00 -9.04
N PRO A 119 14.72 8.01 -8.30
CA PRO A 119 14.43 6.61 -8.59
C PRO A 119 12.96 6.31 -8.28
N VAL A 120 12.35 5.43 -9.06
CA VAL A 120 10.98 4.95 -8.85
C VAL A 120 10.96 3.97 -7.66
N PRO A 121 10.20 4.23 -6.59
CA PRO A 121 10.11 3.29 -5.47
C PRO A 121 9.26 2.08 -5.82
N MET A 122 9.80 0.88 -5.61
CA MET A 122 9.11 -0.39 -5.86
C MET A 122 9.16 -1.29 -4.61
N GLY A 123 8.06 -1.98 -4.34
CA GLY A 123 7.82 -2.72 -3.11
C GLY A 123 6.58 -2.20 -2.38
N ILE A 124 6.51 -2.45 -1.08
CA ILE A 124 5.41 -2.00 -0.23
C ILE A 124 5.69 -0.57 0.22
N LEU A 125 4.89 0.40 -0.25
CA LEU A 125 4.99 1.80 0.17
C LEU A 125 4.33 2.00 1.54
N ARG A 126 3.25 1.25 1.81
CA ARG A 126 2.44 1.40 3.02
C ARG A 126 1.71 0.13 3.44
N GLN A 127 1.86 -0.26 4.69
CA GLN A 127 1.17 -1.37 5.34
C GLN A 127 0.87 -1.02 6.80
N VAL A 128 -0.36 -0.59 7.09
CA VAL A 128 -0.81 -0.19 8.44
C VAL A 128 -2.07 -0.92 8.83
N GLU A 129 -2.24 -1.22 10.11
CA GLU A 129 -3.45 -1.85 10.62
C GLU A 129 -4.45 -0.77 11.04
N ARG A 130 -5.67 -0.82 10.47
CA ARG A 130 -6.76 0.08 10.83
C ARG A 130 -8.06 -0.72 10.90
N PRO A 131 -9.04 -0.29 11.71
CA PRO A 131 -10.34 -0.94 11.74
C PRO A 131 -10.95 -1.02 10.33
N VAL A 132 -11.39 -2.22 9.95
CA VAL A 132 -12.02 -2.46 8.65
C VAL A 132 -13.53 -2.22 8.73
N TYR A 133 -14.13 -1.88 7.59
CA TYR A 133 -15.53 -1.46 7.54
C TYR A 133 -16.47 -2.54 8.10
N GLU A 134 -16.25 -3.79 7.73
CA GLU A 134 -17.07 -4.93 8.12
C GLU A 134 -17.04 -5.16 9.63
N GLU A 135 -15.86 -5.08 10.24
CA GLU A 135 -15.69 -5.19 11.70
C GLU A 135 -16.41 -4.03 12.42
N LEU A 136 -16.28 -2.80 11.93
CA LEU A 136 -16.96 -1.65 12.51
C LEU A 136 -18.48 -1.76 12.44
N VAL A 137 -19.02 -2.21 11.31
CA VAL A 137 -20.46 -2.44 11.13
C VAL A 137 -20.94 -3.56 12.05
N GLN A 138 -20.20 -4.67 12.12
CA GLN A 138 -20.57 -5.79 12.99
C GLN A 138 -20.55 -5.38 14.47
N HIS A 139 -19.53 -4.64 14.90
CA HIS A 139 -19.46 -4.08 16.25
C HIS A 139 -20.65 -3.17 16.56
N GLN A 140 -21.10 -2.37 15.58
CA GLN A 140 -22.29 -1.53 15.75
C GLN A 140 -23.54 -2.39 15.98
N VAL A 141 -23.76 -3.42 15.17
CA VAL A 141 -24.89 -4.36 15.31
C VAL A 141 -24.87 -5.06 16.65
N ASP A 142 -23.73 -5.64 17.03
CA ASP A 142 -23.57 -6.39 18.28
C ASP A 142 -23.83 -5.50 19.49
N SER A 143 -23.37 -4.25 19.46
CA SER A 143 -23.60 -3.30 20.55
C SER A 143 -25.09 -2.99 20.77
N VAL A 144 -25.89 -2.98 19.71
CA VAL A 144 -27.34 -2.75 19.79
C VAL A 144 -28.03 -4.01 20.28
N VAL A 145 -27.65 -5.19 19.77
CA VAL A 145 -28.20 -6.48 20.19
C VAL A 145 -27.94 -6.74 21.67
N GLN A 146 -26.76 -6.40 22.18
CA GLN A 146 -26.44 -6.54 23.61
C GLN A 146 -27.32 -5.64 24.49
N LYS A 147 -27.67 -4.43 24.02
CA LYS A 147 -28.46 -3.46 24.79
C LYS A 147 -29.96 -3.68 24.69
N LYS A 148 -30.46 -4.10 23.53
CA LYS A 148 -31.90 -4.18 23.22
C LYS A 148 -32.42 -5.61 23.04
N GLY A 149 -31.53 -6.61 23.08
CA GLY A 149 -31.83 -7.99 22.67
C GLY A 149 -31.76 -8.16 21.15
N LYS A 150 -31.89 -9.41 20.68
CA LYS A 150 -31.81 -9.77 19.25
C LYS A 150 -32.93 -9.17 18.38
N GLY A 151 -33.93 -8.55 19.01
CA GLY A 151 -35.19 -8.20 18.37
C GLY A 151 -36.05 -9.42 18.11
N ASP A 152 -37.35 -9.19 17.93
CA ASP A 152 -38.32 -10.19 17.53
C ASP A 152 -39.04 -9.65 16.29
N LEU A 153 -38.82 -10.32 15.16
CA LEU A 153 -39.39 -9.91 13.89
C LEU A 153 -40.91 -10.04 13.89
N GLU A 154 -41.45 -11.07 14.52
CA GLU A 154 -42.89 -11.28 14.64
C GLU A 154 -43.51 -10.16 15.47
N ALA A 155 -42.92 -9.86 16.63
CA ALA A 155 -43.37 -8.74 17.46
C ALA A 155 -43.28 -7.39 16.74
N LEU A 156 -42.22 -7.17 15.93
CA LEU A 156 -42.05 -5.94 15.15
C LEU A 156 -43.13 -5.80 14.07
N ILE A 157 -43.41 -6.86 13.31
CA ILE A 157 -44.43 -6.86 12.26
C ILE A 157 -45.82 -6.61 12.87
N HIS A 158 -46.07 -7.18 14.06
CA HIS A 158 -47.32 -6.99 14.80
C HIS A 158 -47.35 -5.73 15.70
N SER A 159 -46.33 -4.87 15.64
CA SER A 159 -46.27 -3.67 16.50
C SER A 159 -47.19 -2.52 16.05
N GLY A 160 -47.70 -2.59 14.81
CA GLY A 160 -48.70 -1.66 14.28
C GLY A 160 -50.12 -2.21 14.33
N ASP A 161 -51.07 -1.48 13.73
CA ASP A 161 -52.46 -1.92 13.63
C ASP A 161 -52.59 -3.13 12.69
N THR A 162 -52.84 -4.30 13.28
CA THR A 162 -53.09 -5.56 12.56
C THR A 162 -54.50 -6.06 12.83
N TRP A 163 -55.10 -6.76 11.86
CA TRP A 163 -56.41 -7.40 12.03
C TRP A 163 -56.36 -8.86 11.61
N VAL A 164 -57.11 -9.70 12.33
CA VAL A 164 -57.23 -11.13 12.05
C VAL A 164 -58.53 -11.38 11.31
N ILE A 165 -58.46 -11.86 10.07
CA ILE A 165 -59.63 -12.31 9.32
C ILE A 165 -60.00 -13.72 9.82
N LYS A 166 -61.22 -13.90 10.31
CA LYS A 166 -61.78 -15.20 10.69
C LYS A 166 -62.75 -15.66 9.60
N ASN A 167 -62.59 -16.90 9.14
CA ASN A 167 -63.56 -17.60 8.30
C ASN A 167 -64.70 -18.17 9.15
#